data_AF-A0A6M3JDE1-F1
#
_entry.id   AF-A0A6M3JDE1-F1
#
_cell.length_a   1.000
_cell.length_b   1.000
_cell.length_c   1.000
_cell.angle_alpha   90.00
_cell.angle_beta   90.00
_cell.angle_gamma   90.00
#
_symmetry.space_group_name_H-M   'P 1'
#
loop_
_entity.id
_entity.type
_entity.pdbx_description
1 polymer ?
#
loop_
_entity_poly.entity_id
_entity_poly.type
_entity_poly.pdbx_seq_one_letter_code
_entity_poly.pdbx_strand_id
1 'polypeptide(L)'
;MGYLSVQRLEAEIMLGRFDNWPEDLVSIVNGCRVYKQDILEARRARQRRWLVTIMRDWEPVVRPCFIWVFRNDSAIYGGWWLYVRTLRNQWSMDGRSNSEDLVTSIMDMYPLGLLPMRENLEAWKIRFADEYHYATHKRPCDQGLAIAWAKVSQSGRLMDVGLDRGMLEG
;
A
#
# COMPACT_ATOMS: atom_id res chain seq x y z
N MET A 1 -20.52 -31.76 21.27
CA MET A 1 -21.50 -31.08 22.15
C MET A 1 -21.58 -29.61 21.77
N GLY A 2 -22.56 -29.18 20.97
CA GLY A 2 -22.63 -27.76 20.53
C GLY A 2 -23.98 -27.29 19.97
N TYR A 3 -24.77 -28.20 19.40
CA TYR A 3 -26.04 -27.87 18.72
C TYR A 3 -27.16 -27.38 19.64
N LEU A 4 -27.20 -27.81 20.91
CA LEU A 4 -28.21 -27.38 21.89
C LEU A 4 -28.06 -25.90 22.32
N SER A 5 -26.88 -25.31 22.15
CA SER A 5 -26.63 -23.92 22.57
C SER A 5 -27.14 -22.89 21.55
N VAL A 6 -27.03 -23.22 20.26
CA VAL A 6 -27.40 -22.31 19.16
C VAL A 6 -28.92 -22.23 18.99
N GLN A 7 -29.62 -23.37 19.00
CA GLN A 7 -31.08 -23.41 18.87
C GLN A 7 -31.81 -22.70 20.02
N ARG A 8 -31.24 -22.74 21.23
CA ARG A 8 -31.78 -22.05 22.40
C ARG A 8 -31.59 -20.53 22.29
N LEU A 9 -30.45 -20.09 21.75
CA LEU A 9 -30.14 -18.70 21.48
C LEU A 9 -31.02 -18.11 20.37
N GLU A 10 -31.23 -18.86 19.29
CA GLU A 10 -32.13 -18.46 18.19
C GLU A 10 -33.58 -18.33 18.67
N ALA A 11 -34.03 -19.24 19.55
CA ALA A 11 -35.35 -19.16 20.16
C ALA A 11 -35.50 -17.94 21.08
N GLU A 12 -34.48 -17.58 21.86
CA GLU A 12 -34.49 -16.39 22.73
C GLU A 12 -34.52 -15.08 21.92
N ILE A 13 -33.81 -15.01 20.79
CA ILE A 13 -33.83 -13.88 19.87
C ILE A 13 -35.22 -13.75 19.20
N MET A 14 -35.80 -14.86 18.74
CA MET A 14 -37.13 -14.89 18.11
C MET A 14 -38.28 -14.56 19.07
N LEU A 15 -38.12 -14.87 20.37
CA LEU A 15 -39.14 -14.62 21.39
C LEU A 15 -39.11 -13.20 21.96
N GLY A 16 -38.22 -12.32 21.49
CA GLY A 16 -38.16 -10.92 21.91
C GLY A 16 -37.87 -10.72 23.40
N ARG A 17 -37.29 -11.72 24.08
CA ARG A 17 -36.96 -11.66 25.51
C ARG A 17 -35.62 -10.94 25.70
N PHE A 18 -35.66 -9.62 25.50
CA PHE A 18 -34.51 -8.73 25.71
C PHE A 18 -34.32 -8.33 27.19
N ASP A 19 -35.24 -8.71 28.07
CA ASP A 19 -35.33 -8.19 29.45
C ASP A 19 -34.21 -8.64 30.40
N ASN A 20 -33.40 -9.65 30.02
CA ASN A 20 -32.34 -10.22 30.88
C ASN A 20 -30.96 -10.25 30.21
N TRP A 21 -30.69 -9.37 29.24
CA TRP A 21 -29.36 -9.30 28.65
C TRP A 21 -28.36 -8.71 29.67
N PRO A 22 -27.18 -9.31 29.84
CA PRO A 22 -26.10 -8.70 30.60
C PRO A 22 -25.78 -7.31 30.05
N GLU A 23 -25.59 -6.32 30.91
CA GLU A 23 -25.35 -4.90 30.53
C GLU A 23 -24.10 -4.71 29.63
N ASP A 24 -23.19 -5.67 29.68
CA ASP A 24 -21.94 -5.73 28.95
C ASP A 24 -22.02 -6.53 27.63
N LEU A 25 -23.12 -7.24 27.35
CA LEU A 25 -23.33 -7.96 26.10
C LEU A 25 -23.67 -6.97 24.97
N VAL A 26 -22.90 -6.97 23.89
CA VAL A 26 -23.05 -6.03 22.76
C VAL A 26 -23.74 -6.67 21.57
N SER A 27 -23.35 -7.89 21.22
CA SER A 27 -23.92 -8.60 20.06
C SER A 27 -23.71 -10.10 20.17
N ILE A 28 -24.39 -10.87 19.31
CA ILE A 28 -24.16 -12.30 19.13
C ILE A 28 -23.80 -12.52 17.67
N VAL A 29 -22.61 -13.07 17.41
CA VAL A 29 -22.10 -13.33 16.06
C VAL A 29 -21.81 -14.81 15.94
N ASN A 30 -22.47 -15.49 15.00
CA ASN A 30 -22.33 -16.94 14.77
C ASN A 30 -22.55 -17.79 16.05
N GLY A 31 -23.56 -17.42 16.84
CA GLY A 31 -23.86 -18.10 18.12
C GLY A 31 -22.90 -17.78 19.27
N CYS A 32 -21.89 -16.94 19.06
CA CYS A 32 -20.96 -16.49 20.09
C CYS A 32 -21.39 -15.12 20.64
N ARG A 33 -21.48 -15.00 21.96
CA ARG A 33 -21.74 -13.74 22.66
C ARG A 33 -20.49 -12.86 22.62
N VAL A 34 -20.64 -11.61 22.19
CA VAL A 34 -19.59 -10.60 22.12
C VAL A 34 -19.87 -9.53 23.14
N TYR A 35 -18.98 -9.41 24.13
CA TYR A 35 -19.09 -8.45 25.22
C TYR A 35 -18.30 -7.18 24.93
N LYS A 36 -18.60 -6.09 25.66
CA LYS A 36 -17.85 -4.82 25.60
C LYS A 36 -16.35 -5.05 25.84
N GLN A 37 -16.02 -5.95 26.76
CA GLN A 37 -14.64 -6.34 27.08
C GLN A 37 -13.92 -6.92 25.84
N ASP A 38 -14.57 -7.82 25.10
CA ASP A 38 -14.00 -8.46 23.90
C ASP A 38 -13.69 -7.42 22.82
N ILE A 39 -14.56 -6.43 22.64
CA ILE A 39 -14.36 -5.33 21.68
C ILE A 39 -13.17 -4.46 22.11
N LEU A 40 -13.06 -4.13 23.40
CA LEU A 40 -11.95 -3.35 23.94
C LEU A 40 -10.62 -4.10 23.80
N GLU A 41 -10.61 -5.41 24.08
CA GLU A 41 -9.44 -6.27 23.92
C GLU A 41 -9.02 -6.41 22.46
N ALA A 42 -9.98 -6.62 21.55
CA ALA A 42 -9.72 -6.64 20.11
C ALA A 42 -9.16 -5.31 19.61
N ARG A 43 -9.69 -4.19 20.11
CA ARG A 43 -9.17 -2.84 19.79
C ARG A 43 -7.75 -2.65 20.32
N ARG A 44 -7.46 -3.02 21.57
CA ARG A 44 -6.11 -3.00 22.16
C ARG A 44 -5.14 -3.90 21.40
N ALA A 45 -5.57 -5.08 20.96
CA ALA A 45 -4.76 -6.01 20.18
C ALA A 45 -4.46 -5.46 18.77
N ARG A 46 -5.41 -4.76 18.15
CA ARG A 46 -5.20 -4.07 16.86
C ARG A 46 -4.22 -2.90 17.03
N GLN A 47 -4.38 -2.11 18.09
CA GLN A 47 -3.48 -1.01 18.41
C GLN A 47 -2.05 -1.50 18.71
N ARG A 48 -1.90 -2.59 19.48
CA ARG A 48 -0.59 -3.21 19.72
C ARG A 48 0.08 -3.67 18.43
N ARG A 49 -0.66 -4.31 17.52
CA ARG A 49 -0.13 -4.71 16.20
C ARG A 49 0.33 -3.51 15.38
N TRP A 50 -0.48 -2.45 15.36
CA TRP A 50 -0.13 -1.21 14.67
C TRP A 50 1.13 -0.54 15.25
N LEU A 51 1.23 -0.48 16.58
CA LEU A 51 2.43 0.04 17.25
C LEU A 51 3.67 -0.79 16.93
N VAL A 52 3.57 -2.13 16.93
CA VAL A 52 4.70 -2.99 16.54
C VAL A 52 5.13 -2.73 15.09
N THR A 53 4.19 -2.50 14.17
CA THR A 53 4.51 -2.12 12.78
C THR A 53 5.27 -0.79 12.73
N ILE A 54 4.78 0.23 13.43
CA ILE A 54 5.45 1.54 13.50
C ILE A 54 6.84 1.42 14.12
N MET A 55 6.95 0.69 15.23
CA MET A 55 8.21 0.48 15.93
C MET A 55 9.20 -0.35 15.12
N ARG A 56 8.77 -1.17 14.17
CA ARG A 56 9.69 -1.85 13.23
C ARG A 56 10.21 -0.89 12.17
N ASP A 57 9.42 0.09 11.77
CA ASP A 57 9.77 1.05 10.73
C ASP A 57 10.43 2.33 11.31
N TRP A 58 10.87 2.30 12.56
CA TRP A 58 11.38 3.47 13.30
C TRP A 58 12.66 4.08 12.74
N GLU A 59 13.45 3.29 12.01
CA GLU A 59 14.67 3.76 11.35
C GLU A 59 14.61 3.42 9.85
N PRO A 60 14.05 4.32 9.03
CA PRO A 60 14.03 4.16 7.59
C PRO A 60 15.44 4.28 7.02
N VAL A 61 15.73 3.46 6.00
CA VAL A 61 17.03 3.45 5.33
C VAL A 61 16.88 4.10 3.97
N VAL A 62 17.76 5.05 3.67
CA VAL A 62 17.85 5.69 2.36
C VAL A 62 18.78 4.87 1.46
N ARG A 63 18.33 4.50 0.27
CA ARG A 63 19.08 3.66 -0.68
C ARG A 63 19.04 4.25 -2.08
N PRO A 64 20.11 4.10 -2.88
CA PRO A 64 20.05 4.45 -4.28
C PRO A 64 19.03 3.54 -4.98
N CYS A 65 18.25 4.14 -5.87
CA CYS A 65 17.22 3.47 -6.63
C CYS A 65 17.19 3.98 -8.08
N PHE A 66 16.39 3.30 -8.90
CA PHE A 66 16.07 3.73 -10.24
C PHE A 66 14.57 3.97 -10.36
N ILE A 67 14.21 5.05 -11.02
CA ILE A 67 12.89 5.26 -11.59
C ILE A 67 12.91 4.61 -12.96
N TRP A 68 12.10 3.57 -13.12
CA TRP A 68 12.08 2.76 -14.32
C TRP A 68 10.70 2.79 -14.95
N VAL A 69 10.64 3.34 -16.17
CA VAL A 69 9.43 3.36 -16.98
C VAL A 69 9.64 2.46 -18.19
N PHE A 70 8.67 1.62 -18.51
CA PHE A 70 8.73 0.79 -19.71
C PHE A 70 7.33 0.45 -20.24
N ARG A 71 7.22 0.23 -21.56
CA ARG A 71 6.01 -0.32 -22.16
C ARG A 71 6.05 -1.85 -22.14
N ASN A 72 4.96 -2.47 -21.72
CA ASN A 72 4.76 -3.91 -21.83
C ASN A 72 3.75 -4.19 -22.93
N ASP A 73 4.12 -5.01 -23.91
CA ASP A 73 3.28 -5.30 -25.08
C ASP A 73 2.45 -6.60 -24.91
N SER A 74 2.30 -7.07 -23.66
CA SER A 74 1.48 -8.24 -23.35
C SER A 74 -0.02 -7.94 -23.55
N ALA A 75 -0.79 -8.89 -24.09
CA ALA A 75 -2.23 -8.73 -24.26
C ALA A 75 -3.00 -8.56 -22.93
N ILE A 76 -2.50 -9.11 -21.82
CA ILE A 76 -3.19 -9.12 -20.52
C ILE A 76 -2.63 -8.05 -19.58
N TYR A 77 -1.32 -7.81 -19.64
CA TYR A 77 -0.61 -6.84 -18.79
C TYR A 77 0.00 -5.71 -19.61
N GLY A 78 -0.71 -5.33 -20.67
CA GLY A 78 -0.27 -4.33 -21.64
C GLY A 78 -0.29 -2.91 -21.07
N GLY A 79 0.56 -2.05 -21.62
CA GLY A 79 0.58 -0.62 -21.29
C GLY A 79 1.89 -0.14 -20.68
N TRP A 80 1.89 1.09 -20.18
CA TRP A 80 3.05 1.71 -19.57
C TRP A 80 3.12 1.45 -18.08
N TRP A 81 4.31 1.04 -17.64
CA TRP A 81 4.59 0.68 -16.27
C TRP A 81 5.60 1.63 -15.66
N LEU A 82 5.39 2.02 -14.41
CA LEU A 82 6.30 2.81 -13.60
C LEU A 82 6.70 1.99 -12.37
N TYR A 83 8.00 1.83 -12.18
CA TYR A 83 8.58 1.14 -11.04
C TYR A 83 9.64 2.00 -10.36
N VAL A 84 9.67 1.92 -9.03
CA VAL A 84 10.84 2.32 -8.24
C VAL A 84 11.61 1.05 -7.91
N ARG A 85 12.88 0.99 -8.26
CA ARG A 85 13.69 -0.23 -8.14
C ARG A 85 15.02 0.04 -7.44
N THR A 86 15.27 -0.67 -6.36
CA THR A 86 16.62 -0.80 -5.78
C THR A 86 17.25 -2.12 -6.23
N LEU A 87 18.48 -2.38 -5.76
CA LEU A 87 19.14 -3.67 -5.97
C LEU A 87 18.33 -4.86 -5.41
N ARG A 88 17.60 -4.67 -4.30
CA ARG A 88 16.94 -5.76 -3.56
C ARG A 88 15.41 -5.70 -3.57
N ASN A 89 14.83 -4.55 -3.89
CA ASN A 89 13.39 -4.32 -3.79
C ASN A 89 12.88 -3.63 -5.06
N GLN A 90 11.62 -3.90 -5.41
CA GLN A 90 10.91 -3.24 -6.50
C GLN A 90 9.49 -2.92 -6.06
N TRP A 91 8.99 -1.75 -6.45
CA TRP A 91 7.64 -1.30 -6.15
C TRP A 91 7.01 -0.77 -7.45
N SER A 92 5.91 -1.37 -7.90
CA SER A 92 5.10 -0.82 -8.99
C SER A 92 4.32 0.38 -8.47
N MET A 93 4.27 1.46 -9.23
CA MET A 93 3.55 2.70 -8.89
C MET A 93 2.16 2.78 -9.55
N ASP A 94 1.81 1.79 -10.38
CA ASP A 94 0.59 1.78 -11.19
C ASP A 94 -0.63 1.24 -10.45
N GLY A 95 -0.42 0.53 -9.35
CA GLY A 95 -1.48 -0.07 -8.53
C GLY A 95 -2.23 0.93 -7.64
N ARG A 96 -3.50 0.61 -7.33
CA ARG A 96 -4.39 1.40 -6.45
C ARG A 96 -3.91 1.50 -4.99
N SER A 97 -2.92 0.70 -4.60
CA SER A 97 -2.44 0.59 -3.21
C SER A 97 -1.27 1.51 -2.88
N ASN A 98 -0.70 2.21 -3.85
CA ASN A 98 0.38 3.16 -3.59
C ASN A 98 -0.20 4.55 -3.35
N SER A 99 0.46 5.32 -2.48
CA SER A 99 0.09 6.71 -2.23
C SER A 99 0.21 7.49 -3.54
N GLU A 100 -0.91 8.10 -3.97
CA GLU A 100 -0.95 8.99 -5.13
C GLU A 100 0.11 10.09 -5.01
N ASP A 101 0.38 10.52 -3.77
CA ASP A 101 1.40 11.52 -3.44
C ASP A 101 2.82 11.11 -3.87
N LEU A 102 3.16 9.82 -3.80
CA LEU A 102 4.48 9.35 -4.28
C LEU A 102 4.61 9.46 -5.79
N VAL A 103 3.52 9.20 -6.52
CA VAL A 103 3.54 9.25 -7.98
C VAL A 103 3.66 10.69 -8.45
N THR A 104 2.90 11.61 -7.88
CA THR A 104 3.00 13.04 -8.18
C THR A 104 4.37 13.58 -7.78
N SER A 105 4.92 13.17 -6.64
CA SER A 105 6.30 13.53 -6.23
C SER A 105 7.35 13.04 -7.24
N ILE A 106 7.20 11.82 -7.78
CA ILE A 106 8.08 11.32 -8.84
C ILE A 106 7.94 12.17 -10.11
N MET A 107 6.72 12.54 -10.49
CA MET A 107 6.51 13.41 -11.65
C MET A 107 7.15 14.80 -11.45
N ASP A 108 7.09 15.35 -10.24
CA ASP A 108 7.70 16.63 -9.89
C ASP A 108 9.23 16.59 -9.92
N MET A 109 9.85 15.47 -9.52
CA MET A 109 11.30 15.30 -9.62
C MET A 109 11.81 15.32 -11.07
N TYR A 110 10.97 14.93 -12.03
CA TYR A 110 11.32 14.91 -13.45
C TYR A 110 10.27 15.69 -14.27
N PRO A 111 10.37 17.03 -14.29
CA PRO A 111 9.41 17.87 -15.00
C PRO A 111 9.60 17.73 -16.52
N LEU A 112 8.57 17.22 -17.19
CA LEU A 112 8.57 16.93 -18.64
C LEU A 112 7.52 17.76 -19.40
N GLY A 113 7.27 18.98 -18.93
CA GLY A 113 6.26 19.88 -19.50
C GLY A 113 4.81 19.44 -19.25
N LEU A 114 4.59 18.53 -18.31
CA LEU A 114 3.27 18.06 -17.87
C LEU A 114 3.11 18.34 -16.37
N LEU A 115 1.91 18.73 -15.96
CA LEU A 115 1.62 18.91 -14.54
C LEU A 115 1.65 17.55 -13.82
N PRO A 116 2.17 17.48 -12.58
CA PRO A 116 2.31 16.27 -11.75
C PRO A 116 0.96 15.78 -11.23
N MET A 117 0.09 15.38 -12.15
CA MET A 117 -1.29 14.97 -11.86
C MET A 117 -1.50 13.55 -12.36
N ARG A 118 -2.34 12.78 -11.66
CA ARG A 118 -2.60 11.38 -11.97
C ARG A 118 -3.13 11.20 -13.40
N GLU A 119 -3.93 12.15 -13.87
CA GLU A 119 -4.50 12.22 -15.21
C GLU A 119 -3.43 12.33 -16.30
N ASN A 120 -2.29 12.96 -15.99
CA ASN A 120 -1.18 13.13 -16.90
C ASN A 120 -0.16 11.98 -16.83
N LEU A 121 -0.33 11.02 -15.92
CA LEU A 121 0.67 9.99 -15.64
C LEU A 121 1.04 9.17 -16.88
N GLU A 122 0.06 8.75 -17.68
CA GLU A 122 0.33 7.96 -18.90
C GLU A 122 1.14 8.77 -19.94
N ALA A 123 0.75 10.02 -20.18
CA ALA A 123 1.49 10.91 -21.07
C ALA A 123 2.91 11.20 -20.55
N TRP A 124 3.02 11.37 -19.23
CA TRP A 124 4.31 11.60 -18.57
C TRP A 124 5.23 10.38 -18.69
N LYS A 125 4.73 9.15 -18.54
CA LYS A 125 5.52 7.93 -18.73
C LYS A 125 6.12 7.84 -20.14
N ILE A 126 5.34 8.17 -21.16
CA ILE A 126 5.82 8.20 -22.56
C ILE A 126 6.97 9.20 -22.68
N ARG A 127 6.76 10.44 -22.23
CA ARG A 127 7.79 11.49 -22.27
C ARG A 127 9.03 11.12 -21.48
N PHE A 128 8.87 10.45 -20.34
CA PHE A 128 9.96 10.02 -19.49
C PHE A 128 10.80 8.95 -20.19
N ALA A 129 10.14 8.00 -20.87
CA ALA A 129 10.82 6.97 -21.64
C ALA A 129 11.62 7.54 -22.82
N ASP A 130 11.13 8.63 -23.43
CA ASP A 130 11.82 9.33 -24.52
C ASP A 130 13.04 10.12 -23.99
N GLU A 131 12.85 10.92 -22.94
CA GLU A 131 13.90 11.80 -22.39
C GLU A 131 15.01 11.02 -21.69
N TYR A 132 14.64 10.03 -20.86
CA TYR A 132 15.58 9.21 -20.08
C TYR A 132 15.82 7.85 -20.75
N HIS A 133 15.81 7.82 -22.08
CA HIS A 133 15.87 6.58 -22.84
C HIS A 133 17.07 5.71 -22.45
N TYR A 134 16.81 4.43 -22.17
CA TYR A 134 17.85 3.47 -21.81
C TYR A 134 17.64 2.14 -22.52
N ALA A 135 18.31 1.89 -23.63
CA ALA A 135 18.16 0.64 -24.37
C ALA A 135 18.78 -0.56 -23.63
N THR A 136 18.10 -1.70 -23.64
CA THR A 136 18.65 -2.99 -23.17
C THR A 136 18.38 -4.08 -24.19
N HIS A 137 19.11 -5.19 -24.11
CA HIS A 137 18.88 -6.33 -25.02
C HIS A 137 17.44 -6.87 -24.95
N LYS A 138 16.79 -6.82 -23.77
CA LYS A 138 15.39 -7.27 -23.62
C LYS A 138 14.37 -6.22 -24.03
N ARG A 139 14.74 -4.94 -24.00
CA ARG A 139 13.88 -3.78 -24.26
C ARG A 139 14.71 -2.74 -25.03
N PRO A 140 14.83 -2.89 -26.36
CA PRO A 140 15.66 -1.98 -27.15
C PRO A 140 15.03 -0.59 -27.30
N CYS A 141 13.71 -0.50 -27.20
CA CYS A 141 12.93 0.73 -27.28
C CYS A 141 11.91 0.81 -26.13
N ASP A 142 11.19 1.94 -26.05
CA ASP A 142 10.04 2.14 -25.15
C ASP A 142 10.34 1.90 -23.66
N GLN A 143 11.51 2.36 -23.21
CA GLN A 143 11.85 2.42 -21.79
C GLN A 143 12.77 3.58 -21.45
N GLY A 144 12.62 4.08 -20.23
CA GLY A 144 13.49 5.09 -19.63
C GLY A 144 13.90 4.72 -18.22
N LEU A 145 15.10 5.15 -17.84
CA LEU A 145 15.70 4.85 -16.55
C LEU A 145 16.42 6.08 -16.00
N ALA A 146 16.05 6.54 -14.80
CA ALA A 146 16.73 7.62 -14.10
C ALA A 146 17.16 7.19 -12.70
N ILE A 147 18.26 7.75 -12.21
CA ILE A 147 18.78 7.50 -10.86
C ILE A 147 18.05 8.39 -9.86
N ALA A 148 17.64 7.80 -8.74
CA ALA A 148 17.06 8.51 -7.61
C ALA A 148 17.50 7.85 -6.29
N TRP A 149 16.92 8.31 -5.19
CA TRP A 149 17.05 7.73 -3.87
C TRP A 149 15.67 7.36 -3.34
N ALA A 150 15.59 6.24 -2.60
CA ALA A 150 14.36 5.77 -1.98
C ALA A 150 14.56 5.70 -0.46
N LYS A 151 13.61 6.27 0.29
CA LYS A 151 13.47 6.08 1.73
C LYS A 151 12.61 4.83 1.94
N VAL A 152 13.20 3.81 2.54
CA VAL A 152 12.58 2.48 2.66
C VAL A 152 12.52 2.11 4.13
N SER A 153 11.37 1.62 4.58
CA SER A 153 11.24 1.10 5.94
C SER A 153 12.06 -0.19 6.13
N GLN A 154 12.31 -0.60 7.38
CA GLN A 154 12.97 -1.89 7.62
C GLN A 154 12.15 -3.07 7.09
N SER A 155 10.82 -2.95 7.06
CA SER A 155 9.92 -3.94 6.45
C SER A 155 9.99 -3.98 4.91
N GLY A 156 10.75 -3.08 4.27
CA GLY A 156 10.90 -3.04 2.81
C GLY A 156 9.80 -2.28 2.10
N ARG A 157 8.97 -1.51 2.83
CA ARG A 157 7.96 -0.63 2.25
C ARG A 157 8.63 0.64 1.75
N LEU A 158 8.29 1.06 0.53
CA LEU A 158 8.67 2.38 0.03
C LEU A 158 7.92 3.45 0.81
N MET A 159 8.66 4.36 1.43
CA MET A 159 8.10 5.48 2.19
C MET A 159 8.17 6.77 1.40
N ASP A 160 9.28 7.01 0.70
CA ASP A 160 9.51 8.25 -0.05
C ASP A 160 10.59 8.08 -1.14
N VAL A 161 10.67 9.04 -2.06
CA VAL A 161 11.63 9.07 -3.18
C VAL A 161 12.15 10.50 -3.38
N GLY A 162 13.46 10.65 -3.62
CA GLY A 162 14.13 11.93 -3.80
C GLY A 162 15.23 11.89 -4.86
N LEU A 163 15.60 13.05 -5.42
CA LEU A 163 16.71 13.16 -6.37
C LEU A 163 18.08 13.05 -5.69
N ASP A 164 18.16 13.49 -4.43
CA ASP A 164 19.35 13.37 -3.61
C ASP A 164 19.03 12.68 -2.27
N ARG A 165 20.10 12.24 -1.60
CA ARG A 165 20.00 11.57 -0.30
C ARG A 165 19.56 12.53 0.82
N GLY A 166 19.99 13.80 0.76
CA GLY A 166 19.74 14.78 1.81
C GLY A 166 18.28 15.19 1.93
N MET A 167 17.54 15.21 0.82
CA MET A 167 16.09 15.44 0.74
C MET A 167 15.29 14.41 1.56
N LEU A 168 15.86 13.23 1.81
CA LEU A 168 15.19 12.13 2.50
C LEU A 168 15.62 11.95 3.96
N GLU A 169 16.65 12.67 4.42
CA GLU A 169 17.20 12.57 5.78
C GLU A 169 16.57 13.58 6.77
N GLY A 170 15.67 14.45 6.29
CA GLY A 170 14.75 15.25 7.12
C GLY A 170 13.59 14.43 7.68
#